data_AF-A0A9D7LP02-F1
#
_entry.id   AF-A0A9D7LP02-F1
#
_cell.length_a   1.000
_cell.length_b   1.000
_cell.length_c   1.000
_cell.angle_alpha   90.00
_cell.angle_beta   90.00
_cell.angle_gamma   90.00
#
_symmetry.space_group_name_H-M   'P 1'
#
loop_
_entity.id
_entity.type
_entity.pdbx_description
1 polymer ?
#
loop_
_entity_poly.entity_id
_entity_poly.type
_entity_poly.pdbx_seq_one_letter_code
_entity_poly.pdbx_strand_id
1 'polypeptide(L)'
;MSLEVKKAPDDSYWVIEPTVGRTDFWVGLCVANGINLPYVEYLHQTGQTVPNLTQQDQAIWFNEERDPFGRFWFAGQPDLALKGRRACYLYLKQKDAEPAKQALKEIGKQLGRAAAKRLRFR
;
A
#
# COMPACT_ATOMS: atom_id res chain seq x y z
N MET A 1 -0.59 14.24 8.01
CA MET A 1 -0.16 15.00 6.80
C MET A 1 1.02 14.30 6.16
N SER A 2 1.15 14.38 4.84
CA SER A 2 2.30 13.89 4.06
C SER A 2 2.89 15.02 3.21
N LEU A 3 4.16 14.88 2.83
CA LEU A 3 4.87 15.81 1.95
C LEU A 3 5.64 15.01 0.91
N GLU A 4 5.39 15.28 -0.37
CA GLU A 4 6.16 14.73 -1.47
C GLU A 4 7.29 15.69 -1.85
N VAL A 5 8.49 15.14 -1.96
CA VAL A 5 9.70 15.91 -2.32
C VAL A 5 10.49 15.20 -3.41
N LYS A 6 11.11 15.98 -4.28
CA LYS A 6 12.10 15.52 -5.26
C LYS A 6 13.49 15.94 -4.82
N LYS A 7 14.40 14.97 -4.73
CA LYS A 7 15.82 15.23 -4.51
C LYS A 7 16.51 15.52 -5.84
N ALA A 8 17.22 16.64 -5.93
CA ALA A 8 18.02 17.03 -7.09
C ALA A 8 19.45 16.45 -7.03
N PRO A 9 20.20 16.46 -8.14
CA PRO A 9 21.57 15.94 -8.17
C PRO A 9 22.56 16.67 -7.25
N ASP A 10 22.26 17.91 -6.87
CA ASP A 10 23.03 18.74 -5.93
C ASP A 10 22.61 18.54 -4.46
N ASP A 11 21.90 17.44 -4.17
CA ASP A 11 21.31 17.11 -2.88
C ASP A 11 20.24 18.09 -2.35
N SER A 12 19.82 19.09 -3.15
CA SER A 12 18.70 19.95 -2.80
C SER A 12 17.35 19.22 -2.90
N TYR A 13 16.37 19.66 -2.10
CA TYR A 13 15.01 19.09 -2.11
C TYR A 13 13.99 20.12 -2.61
N TRP A 14 13.18 19.70 -3.57
CA TRP A 14 12.10 20.50 -4.13
C TRP A 14 10.76 19.92 -3.68
N VAL A 15 9.91 20.75 -3.07
CA VAL A 15 8.56 20.35 -2.69
C VAL A 15 7.72 20.16 -3.95
N ILE A 16 7.06 19.00 -4.07
CA ILE A 16 6.10 18.71 -5.14
C ILE A 16 4.70 19.07 -4.65
N GLU A 17 4.20 18.35 -3.64
CA GLU A 17 2.89 18.61 -3.05
C GLU A 17 2.83 18.27 -1.55
N PRO A 18 2.14 19.09 -0.74
CA PRO A 18 1.70 18.68 0.58
C PRO A 18 0.30 18.05 0.51
N THR A 19 0.14 16.88 1.10
CA THR A 19 -1.18 16.29 1.31
C THR A 19 -1.68 16.65 2.71
N VAL A 20 -2.45 17.75 2.75
CA VAL A 20 -3.01 18.37 3.97
C VAL A 20 -4.50 18.02 4.08
N GLY A 21 -4.97 17.83 5.31
CA GLY A 21 -6.41 17.60 5.58
C GLY A 21 -6.94 16.22 5.19
N ARG A 22 -6.08 15.32 4.70
CA ARG A 22 -6.43 13.92 4.40
C ARG A 22 -5.27 12.97 4.72
N THR A 23 -5.60 11.70 4.86
CA THR A 23 -4.61 10.63 5.01
C THR A 23 -4.15 10.16 3.63
N ASP A 24 -2.84 9.96 3.47
CA ASP A 24 -2.27 9.49 2.22
C ASP A 24 -2.48 7.98 2.03
N PHE A 25 -2.42 7.55 0.78
CA PHE A 25 -2.62 6.17 0.38
C PHE A 25 -1.56 5.22 0.95
N TRP A 26 -0.36 5.72 1.24
CA TRP A 26 0.75 4.95 1.81
C TRP A 26 0.73 4.83 3.34
N VAL A 27 -0.32 5.30 4.03
CA VAL A 27 -0.42 5.21 5.49
C VAL A 27 -0.21 3.78 6.02
N GLY A 28 -0.71 2.78 5.29
CA GLY A 28 -0.55 1.37 5.66
C GLY A 28 0.91 0.91 5.65
N LEU A 29 1.75 1.48 4.78
CA LEU A 29 3.19 1.23 4.75
C LEU A 29 3.87 1.83 5.98
N CYS A 30 3.49 3.04 6.41
CA CYS A 30 4.03 3.61 7.64
C CYS A 30 3.69 2.76 8.87
N VAL A 31 2.44 2.29 8.98
CA VAL A 31 2.04 1.39 10.06
C VAL A 31 2.84 0.08 10.00
N ALA A 32 3.05 -0.46 8.80
CA ALA A 32 3.87 -1.65 8.61
C ALA A 32 5.33 -1.45 9.04
N ASN A 33 5.81 -0.20 9.05
CA ASN A 33 7.15 0.16 9.51
C ASN A 33 7.19 0.70 10.96
N GLY A 34 6.13 0.48 11.74
CA GLY A 34 6.08 0.86 13.16
C GLY A 34 5.58 2.29 13.43
N ILE A 35 5.19 3.03 12.40
CA ILE A 35 4.67 4.40 12.53
C ILE A 35 3.16 4.41 12.30
N ASN A 36 2.39 4.28 13.37
CA ASN A 36 0.92 4.32 13.30
C ASN A 36 0.41 5.78 13.23
N LEU A 37 0.46 6.37 12.04
CA LEU A 37 0.05 7.76 11.81
C LEU A 37 -1.40 8.07 12.26
N PRO A 38 -2.41 7.20 12.03
CA PRO A 38 -3.76 7.44 12.55
C PRO A 38 -3.81 7.52 14.08
N TYR A 39 -3.06 6.67 14.78
CA TYR A 39 -2.98 6.71 16.23
C TYR A 39 -2.28 7.99 16.73
N VAL A 40 -1.20 8.39 16.07
CA VAL A 40 -0.50 9.66 16.34
C VAL A 40 -1.44 10.85 16.18
N GLU A 41 -2.19 10.89 15.07
CA GLU A 41 -3.17 11.96 14.80
C GLU A 41 -4.26 11.98 15.87
N TYR A 42 -4.79 10.81 16.26
CA TYR A 42 -5.77 10.71 17.35
C TYR A 42 -5.25 11.29 18.67
N LEU A 43 -4.03 10.92 19.08
CA LEU A 43 -3.42 11.45 20.30
C LEU A 43 -3.28 12.96 20.22
N HIS A 44 -2.78 13.46 19.09
CA HIS A 44 -2.61 14.89 18.85
C HIS A 44 -3.95 15.66 18.93
N GLN A 45 -4.98 15.18 18.24
CA GLN A 45 -6.31 15.82 18.22
C GLN A 45 -7.03 15.78 19.57
N THR A 46 -6.72 14.79 20.41
CA THR A 46 -7.28 14.66 21.76
C THR A 46 -6.43 15.32 22.85
N GLY A 47 -5.36 16.02 22.47
CA GLY A 47 -4.46 16.70 23.42
C GLY A 47 -3.62 15.75 24.27
N GLN A 48 -3.50 14.48 23.88
CA GLN A 48 -2.66 13.50 24.55
C GLN A 48 -1.20 13.61 24.12
N THR A 49 -0.28 13.11 24.95
CA THR A 49 1.14 13.06 24.61
C THR A 49 1.37 12.13 23.42
N VAL A 50 1.96 12.69 22.36
CA VAL A 50 2.38 11.93 21.19
C VAL A 50 3.76 11.32 21.47
N PRO A 51 3.94 9.99 21.36
CA PRO A 51 5.25 9.38 21.53
C PRO A 51 6.19 9.80 20.40
N ASN A 52 7.48 9.93 20.70
CA ASN A 52 8.49 10.12 19.66
C ASN A 52 8.74 8.78 18.95
N LEU A 53 8.15 8.63 17.76
CA LEU A 53 8.22 7.39 16.99
C LEU A 53 9.36 7.45 15.97
N THR A 54 10.11 6.36 15.86
CA THR A 54 11.12 6.15 14.83
C THR A 54 10.77 4.90 14.02
N GLN A 55 11.15 4.90 12.73
CA GLN A 55 10.88 3.78 11.84
C GLN A 55 11.58 2.52 12.37
N GLN A 56 10.84 1.41 12.48
CA GLN A 56 11.33 0.16 13.10
C GLN A 56 11.58 -0.97 12.10
N ASP A 57 11.10 -0.85 10.87
CA ASP A 57 11.20 -1.90 9.84
C ASP A 57 11.51 -1.27 8.46
N GLN A 58 11.66 -2.10 7.44
CA GLN A 58 11.83 -1.71 6.03
C GLN A 58 10.87 -2.51 5.14
N ALA A 59 9.59 -2.56 5.52
CA ALA A 59 8.56 -3.28 4.80
C ALA A 59 8.45 -2.78 3.35
N ILE A 60 8.21 -3.71 2.42
CA ILE A 60 7.97 -3.41 1.00
C ILE A 60 6.48 -3.52 0.74
N TRP A 61 5.91 -2.46 0.21
CA TRP A 61 4.50 -2.43 -0.12
C TRP A 61 4.26 -2.78 -1.59
N PHE A 62 3.28 -3.64 -1.79
CA PHE A 62 2.74 -3.97 -3.10
C PHE A 62 1.30 -3.44 -3.16
N ASN A 63 1.01 -2.70 -4.22
CA ASN A 63 -0.35 -2.24 -4.51
C ASN A 63 -0.99 -3.20 -5.51
N GLU A 64 -1.59 -4.28 -5.02
CA GLU A 64 -2.21 -5.31 -5.86
C GLU A 64 -3.46 -4.83 -6.61
N GLU A 65 -4.06 -3.69 -6.23
CA GLU A 65 -5.19 -3.11 -6.96
C GLU A 65 -4.71 -2.51 -8.28
N ARG A 66 -3.60 -1.76 -8.24
CA ARG A 66 -3.03 -1.10 -9.43
C ARG A 66 -2.11 -2.01 -10.21
N ASP A 67 -1.36 -2.87 -9.53
CA ASP A 67 -0.42 -3.81 -10.11
C ASP A 67 -0.51 -5.20 -9.43
N PRO A 68 -1.44 -6.05 -9.89
CA PRO A 68 -1.65 -7.39 -9.33
C PRO A 68 -0.43 -8.31 -9.43
N PHE A 69 0.47 -8.05 -10.39
CA PHE A 69 1.63 -8.90 -10.66
C PHE A 69 2.96 -8.27 -10.21
N GLY A 70 2.92 -7.09 -9.58
CA GLY A 70 4.09 -6.35 -9.14
C GLY A 70 5.03 -7.16 -8.24
N ARG A 71 4.49 -8.08 -7.44
CA ARG A 71 5.30 -9.01 -6.63
C ARG A 71 6.13 -9.96 -7.49
N PHE A 72 5.57 -10.50 -8.56
CA PHE A 72 6.28 -11.42 -9.45
C PHE A 72 7.32 -10.68 -10.27
N TRP A 73 6.96 -9.50 -10.78
CA TRP A 73 7.92 -8.62 -11.44
C TRP A 73 9.10 -8.28 -10.51
N PHE A 74 8.80 -7.88 -9.26
CA PHE A 74 9.80 -7.57 -8.24
C PHE A 74 10.70 -8.77 -7.90
N ALA A 75 10.14 -9.98 -7.85
CA ALA A 75 10.92 -11.20 -7.61
C ALA A 75 11.92 -11.51 -8.72
N GLY A 76 11.66 -11.03 -9.95
CA GLY A 76 12.58 -11.14 -11.08
C GLY A 76 13.68 -10.07 -11.10
N GLN A 77 13.66 -9.10 -10.19
CA GLN A 77 14.65 -8.02 -10.15
C GLN A 77 15.84 -8.42 -9.25
N PRO A 78 17.04 -8.68 -9.82
CA PRO A 78 18.18 -9.18 -9.06
C PRO A 78 18.65 -8.20 -7.98
N ASP A 79 18.56 -6.90 -8.24
CA ASP A 79 19.04 -5.86 -7.33
C ASP A 79 18.04 -5.53 -6.21
N LEU A 80 16.77 -5.90 -6.39
CA LEU A 80 15.69 -5.51 -5.50
C LEU A 80 15.22 -6.62 -4.55
N ALA A 81 15.96 -7.73 -4.44
CA ALA A 81 15.60 -8.87 -3.59
C ALA A 81 15.04 -8.46 -2.21
N LEU A 82 14.03 -9.19 -1.71
CA LEU A 82 13.38 -8.86 -0.43
C LEU A 82 14.39 -8.70 0.72
N LYS A 83 15.54 -9.40 0.72
CA LYS A 83 16.63 -9.23 1.70
C LYS A 83 16.12 -9.24 3.16
N GLY A 84 15.17 -10.13 3.47
CA GLY A 84 14.54 -10.22 4.80
C GLY A 84 13.43 -9.20 5.07
N ARG A 85 13.19 -8.24 4.17
CA ARG A 85 12.11 -7.26 4.28
C ARG A 85 10.75 -7.92 4.14
N ARG A 86 9.82 -7.51 4.98
CA ARG A 86 8.45 -8.02 4.98
C ARG A 86 7.64 -7.40 3.85
N ALA A 87 6.92 -8.22 3.10
CA ALA A 87 5.94 -7.73 2.14
C ALA A 87 4.64 -7.31 2.85
N CYS A 88 4.10 -6.16 2.49
CA CYS A 88 2.77 -5.73 2.88
C CYS A 88 1.90 -5.46 1.65
N TYR A 89 0.61 -5.75 1.79
CA TYR A 89 -0.40 -5.69 0.72
C TYR A 89 -1.55 -4.80 1.15
N LEU A 90 -2.32 -4.26 0.20
CA LEU A 90 -3.46 -3.40 0.48
C LEU A 90 -4.64 -4.18 1.09
N TYR A 91 -5.06 -5.25 0.42
CA TYR A 91 -6.19 -6.11 0.73
C TYR A 91 -5.79 -7.55 1.08
N LEU A 92 -4.66 -8.05 0.58
CA LEU A 92 -4.20 -9.41 0.85
C LEU A 92 -3.54 -9.52 2.25
N LYS A 93 -4.36 -9.45 3.30
CA LYS A 93 -3.93 -9.60 4.69
C LYS A 93 -4.11 -11.05 5.16
N GLN A 94 -3.12 -11.61 5.85
CA GLN A 94 -3.24 -12.95 6.43
C GLN A 94 -4.31 -13.03 7.53
N LYS A 95 -4.49 -11.95 8.30
CA LYS A 95 -5.42 -11.88 9.43
C LYS A 95 -6.83 -11.41 9.04
N ASP A 96 -7.01 -10.97 7.79
CA ASP A 96 -8.29 -10.52 7.27
C ASP A 96 -8.43 -10.92 5.80
N ALA A 97 -9.07 -12.06 5.58
CA ALA A 97 -9.24 -12.65 4.26
C ALA A 97 -10.53 -12.20 3.55
N GLU A 98 -11.43 -11.48 4.23
CA GLU A 98 -12.74 -11.10 3.67
C GLU A 98 -12.62 -10.23 2.41
N PRO A 99 -11.74 -9.20 2.37
CA PRO A 99 -11.54 -8.43 1.15
C PRO A 99 -11.10 -9.29 -0.04
N ALA A 100 -10.19 -10.24 0.20
CA ALA A 100 -9.69 -11.15 -0.83
C ALA A 100 -10.79 -12.08 -1.36
N LYS A 101 -11.62 -12.63 -0.47
CA LYS A 101 -12.76 -13.48 -0.86
C LYS A 101 -13.76 -12.72 -1.71
N GLN A 102 -14.09 -11.49 -1.32
CA GLN A 102 -15.03 -10.64 -2.06
C GLN A 102 -14.48 -10.30 -3.45
N ALA A 103 -13.19 -9.99 -3.57
CA ALA A 103 -12.53 -9.77 -4.85
C ALA A 103 -12.60 -11.00 -5.77
N LEU A 104 -12.26 -12.20 -5.25
CA LEU A 104 -12.33 -13.46 -6.01
C LEU A 104 -13.75 -13.76 -6.51
N LYS A 105 -14.76 -13.49 -5.68
CA LYS A 105 -16.18 -13.66 -6.05
C LYS A 105 -16.57 -12.75 -7.20
N GLU A 106 -16.18 -11.49 -7.18
CA GLU A 106 -16.48 -10.56 -8.27
C GLU A 106 -15.73 -10.91 -9.57
N ILE A 107 -14.46 -11.33 -9.48
CA ILE A 107 -13.70 -11.84 -10.62
C ILE A 107 -14.43 -13.04 -11.26
N GLY A 108 -14.85 -14.01 -10.44
CA GLY A 108 -15.59 -15.18 -10.92
C GLY A 108 -16.89 -14.81 -11.65
N LYS A 109 -17.66 -13.86 -11.12
CA LYS A 109 -18.88 -13.35 -11.78
C LYS A 109 -18.57 -12.70 -13.12
N GLN A 110 -17.52 -11.89 -13.19
CA GLN A 110 -17.13 -11.20 -14.44
C GLN A 110 -16.70 -12.20 -15.51
N LEU A 111 -15.86 -13.18 -15.15
CA LEU A 111 -15.44 -14.25 -16.06
C LEU A 111 -16.63 -15.08 -16.54
N GLY A 112 -17.56 -15.43 -15.65
CA GLY A 112 -18.79 -16.15 -16.02
C GLY A 112 -19.66 -15.38 -17.02
N ARG A 113 -19.85 -14.07 -16.79
CA ARG A 113 -20.57 -13.18 -17.73
C ARG A 113 -19.85 -13.09 -19.08
N ALA A 114 -18.53 -12.96 -19.08
CA ALA A 114 -17.74 -12.91 -20.30
C ALA A 114 -17.83 -14.22 -21.11
N ALA A 115 -17.77 -15.38 -20.44
CA ALA A 115 -17.93 -16.69 -21.06
C ALA A 115 -19.33 -16.88 -21.64
N ALA A 116 -20.39 -16.54 -20.89
CA ALA A 116 -21.78 -16.61 -21.36
C ALA A 116 -22.04 -15.71 -22.57
N LYS A 117 -21.45 -14.50 -22.58
CA LYS A 117 -21.49 -13.61 -23.76
C LYS A 117 -20.81 -14.28 -24.96
N ARG A 118 -19.63 -14.87 -24.78
CA ARG A 118 -18.88 -15.55 -25.86
C ARG A 118 -19.60 -16.78 -26.43
N LEU A 119 -20.34 -17.51 -25.59
CA LEU A 119 -21.17 -18.65 -26.01
C LEU A 119 -22.45 -18.22 -26.75
N ARG A 120 -22.98 -17.03 -26.48
CA ARG A 120 -24.16 -16.47 -27.18
C ARG A 120 -23.85 -15.89 -28.58
N PHE A 121 -22.58 -15.64 -28.88
CA PHE A 121 -22.10 -15.17 -30.19
C PHE A 121 -21.49 -16.31 -31.05
N ARG A 122 -21.63 -17.56 -30.60
CA ARG A 122 -21.39 -18.78 -31.37
C ARG A 122 -22.72 -19.43 -31.69
#